data_AF-A0A0B4FJB1-F1
#
_entry.id   AF-A0A0B4FJB1-F1
#
_cell.length_a   1.000
_cell.length_b   1.000
_cell.length_c   1.000
_cell.angle_alpha   90.00
_cell.angle_beta   90.00
_cell.angle_gamma   90.00
#
_symmetry.space_group_name_H-M   'P 1'
#
loop_
_entity.id
_entity.type
_entity.pdbx_description
1 polymer ?
#
loop_
_entity_poly.entity_id
_entity_poly.type
_entity_poly.pdbx_seq_one_letter_code
_entity_poly.pdbx_strand_id
1 'polypeptide(L)'
;IQIITTGGAGGQIDPTLIQVCDLNRTFNDPLASKVRSTLRRDYGFSRTVTRHYSVPCVFSTEQLRYPKPDGSICLQKSFVGDGVKLDCAGGFGAVMMVTATFGMVAATKAVDKIVAGV
;
A
#
# COMPACT_ATOMS: atom_id res chain seq x y z
N ILE A 1 6.56 2.54 -20.88
CA ILE A 1 6.79 1.42 -19.93
C ILE A 1 5.50 1.21 -19.16
N GLN A 2 4.93 0.01 -19.21
CA GLN A 2 3.76 -0.33 -18.40
C GLN A 2 4.20 -0.60 -16.96
N ILE A 3 3.53 0.04 -16.00
CA ILE A 3 3.79 -0.15 -14.58
C ILE A 3 2.49 -0.48 -13.83
N ILE A 4 2.63 -1.36 -12.85
CA ILE A 4 1.66 -1.63 -11.79
C ILE A 4 2.47 -1.53 -10.49
N THR A 5 1.99 -0.76 -9.54
CA THR A 5 2.63 -0.63 -8.23
C THR A 5 1.81 -1.33 -7.15
N THR A 6 2.42 -1.51 -5.98
CA THR A 6 1.76 -2.05 -4.80
C THR A 6 1.95 -1.09 -3.63
N GLY A 7 0.93 -1.03 -2.80
CA GLY A 7 0.94 -0.33 -1.52
C GLY A 7 1.69 -1.11 -0.43
N GLY A 8 1.57 -0.64 0.81
CA GLY A 8 2.03 -1.40 1.96
C GLY A 8 1.07 -2.55 2.26
N ALA A 9 1.58 -3.79 2.33
CA ALA A 9 0.79 -4.98 2.68
C ALA A 9 0.95 -5.43 4.16
N GLY A 10 1.86 -4.79 4.91
CA GLY A 10 2.04 -5.04 6.35
C GLY A 10 0.89 -4.46 7.18
N GLY A 11 0.72 -4.95 8.40
CA GLY A 11 -0.29 -4.51 9.36
C GLY A 11 -1.73 -4.91 8.99
N GLN A 12 -1.89 -5.81 8.02
CA GLN A 12 -3.17 -6.23 7.44
C GLN A 12 -3.33 -7.74 7.58
N ILE A 13 -4.58 -8.20 7.66
CA ILE A 13 -4.90 -9.62 7.84
C ILE A 13 -6.00 -10.12 6.91
N ASP A 14 -6.81 -9.23 6.32
CA ASP A 14 -7.94 -9.62 5.47
C ASP A 14 -7.60 -9.46 3.99
N PRO A 15 -7.30 -10.56 3.27
CA PRO A 15 -6.98 -10.49 1.84
C PRO A 15 -8.20 -10.13 0.98
N THR A 16 -9.43 -10.22 1.49
CA THR A 16 -10.65 -9.92 0.71
C THR A 16 -10.86 -8.42 0.50
N LEU A 17 -10.17 -7.58 1.27
CA LEU A 17 -10.23 -6.12 1.18
C LEU A 17 -9.22 -5.52 0.19
N ILE A 18 -8.45 -6.37 -0.48
CA ILE A 18 -7.47 -5.99 -1.50
C ILE A 18 -8.17 -5.61 -2.80
N GLN A 19 -7.79 -4.46 -3.34
CA GLN A 19 -8.33 -3.95 -4.60
C GLN A 19 -7.28 -3.17 -5.39
N VAL A 20 -7.61 -2.84 -6.64
CA VAL A 20 -6.74 -2.07 -7.53
C VAL A 20 -7.39 -0.74 -7.85
N CYS A 21 -6.69 0.37 -7.60
CA CYS A 21 -7.13 1.70 -7.99
C CYS A 21 -5.96 2.57 -8.46
N ASP A 22 -6.21 3.80 -8.88
CA ASP A 22 -5.14 4.74 -9.19
C ASP A 22 -4.37 5.12 -7.93
N LEU A 23 -3.04 5.21 -8.02
CA LEU A 23 -2.17 5.57 -6.89
C LEU A 23 -2.62 6.84 -6.15
N ASN A 24 -3.17 7.83 -6.86
CA ASN A 24 -3.67 9.07 -6.25
C ASN A 24 -4.90 8.86 -5.34
N ARG A 25 -5.63 7.75 -5.53
CA ARG A 25 -6.89 7.43 -4.86
C ARG A 25 -6.75 6.41 -3.73
N THR A 26 -5.56 5.87 -3.47
CA THR A 26 -5.38 4.93 -2.36
C THR A 26 -5.46 5.64 -1.01
N PHE A 27 -5.99 4.94 -0.02
CA PHE A 27 -6.19 5.42 1.35
C PHE A 27 -5.81 4.32 2.35
N ASN A 28 -5.76 4.64 3.64
CA ASN A 28 -5.31 3.73 4.71
C ASN A 28 -3.90 3.14 4.53
N ASP A 29 -3.10 3.71 3.63
CA ASP A 29 -1.77 3.24 3.27
C ASP A 29 -0.71 4.36 3.44
N PRO A 30 0.10 4.31 4.51
CA PRO A 30 1.19 5.25 4.77
C PRO A 30 2.29 5.21 3.72
N LEU A 31 2.58 4.04 3.14
CA LEU A 31 3.60 3.90 2.10
C LEU A 31 3.14 4.61 0.83
N ALA A 32 1.93 4.31 0.35
CA ALA A 32 1.36 4.99 -0.81
C ALA A 32 1.20 6.50 -0.56
N SER A 33 0.83 6.91 0.66
CA SER A 33 0.78 8.33 1.05
C SER A 33 2.14 9.01 0.95
N LYS A 34 3.21 8.35 1.43
CA LYS A 34 4.58 8.87 1.33
C LYS A 34 5.03 8.95 -0.13
N VAL A 35 4.79 7.92 -0.93
CA VAL A 35 5.10 7.90 -2.37
C VAL A 35 4.40 9.06 -3.07
N ARG A 36 3.09 9.26 -2.86
CA ARG A 36 2.36 10.42 -3.42
C ARG A 36 2.95 11.74 -2.98
N SER A 37 3.35 11.87 -1.71
CA SER A 37 3.97 13.09 -1.20
C SER A 37 5.29 13.38 -1.93
N THR A 38 6.11 12.37 -2.19
CA THR A 38 7.37 12.48 -2.94
C THR A 38 7.10 12.84 -4.40
N LEU A 39 6.17 12.13 -5.07
CA LEU A 39 5.79 12.41 -6.45
C LEU A 39 5.28 13.85 -6.66
N ARG A 40 4.50 14.38 -5.72
CA ARG A 40 4.00 15.76 -5.76
C ARG A 40 5.10 16.80 -5.54
N ARG A 41 6.06 16.50 -4.66
CA ARG A 41 7.11 17.45 -4.27
C ARG A 41 8.21 17.53 -5.33
N ASP A 42 8.66 16.37 -5.79
CA ASP A 42 9.91 16.27 -6.55
C ASP A 42 9.66 16.05 -8.05
N TYR A 43 8.46 15.60 -8.43
CA TYR A 43 8.13 15.20 -9.80
C TYR A 43 6.87 15.88 -10.38
N GLY A 44 6.33 16.88 -9.70
CA GLY A 44 5.24 17.72 -10.23
C GLY A 44 3.86 17.05 -10.35
N PHE A 45 3.62 15.92 -9.68
CA PHE A 45 2.32 15.26 -9.72
C PHE A 45 1.22 16.12 -9.05
N SER A 46 -0.01 16.03 -9.58
CA SER A 46 -1.14 16.84 -9.10
C SER A 46 -1.52 16.53 -7.64
N ARG A 47 -1.92 17.56 -6.89
CA ARG A 47 -2.50 17.41 -5.54
C ARG A 47 -4.00 17.10 -5.55
N THR A 48 -4.68 17.34 -6.67
CA THR A 48 -6.13 17.17 -6.79
C THR A 48 -6.49 15.69 -6.77
N VAL A 49 -7.32 15.27 -5.82
CA VAL A 49 -7.69 13.85 -5.62
C VAL A 49 -8.48 13.28 -6.80
N THR A 50 -9.21 14.13 -7.55
CA THR A 50 -9.96 13.72 -8.75
C THR A 50 -9.08 13.50 -9.98
N ARG A 51 -7.82 13.94 -9.94
CA ARG A 51 -6.87 13.69 -11.05
C ARG A 51 -6.30 12.28 -10.94
N HIS A 52 -6.06 11.65 -12.09
CA HIS A 52 -5.43 10.34 -12.17
C HIS A 52 -3.92 10.48 -12.35
N TYR A 53 -3.15 9.64 -11.66
CA TYR A 53 -1.71 9.50 -11.90
C TYR A 53 -1.41 8.53 -13.04
N SER A 54 -2.42 7.76 -13.48
CA SER A 54 -2.29 6.70 -14.47
C SER A 54 -1.31 5.60 -14.03
N VAL A 55 -1.19 5.44 -12.71
CA VAL A 55 -0.38 4.39 -12.06
C VAL A 55 -1.32 3.50 -11.27
N PRO A 56 -1.73 2.34 -11.81
CA PRO A 56 -2.51 1.36 -11.06
C PRO A 56 -1.72 0.88 -9.84
N CYS A 57 -2.38 0.86 -8.68
CA CYS A 57 -1.83 0.47 -7.39
C CYS A 57 -2.72 -0.58 -6.74
N VAL A 58 -2.13 -1.72 -6.37
CA VAL A 58 -2.78 -2.71 -5.51
C VAL A 58 -2.65 -2.26 -4.06
N PHE A 59 -3.77 -2.11 -3.35
CA PHE A 59 -3.80 -1.73 -1.95
C PHE A 59 -5.00 -2.37 -1.24
N SER A 60 -5.01 -2.36 0.10
CA SER A 60 -6.18 -2.79 0.88
C SER A 60 -6.93 -1.60 1.44
N THR A 61 -8.24 -1.74 1.55
CA THR A 61 -9.08 -0.78 2.29
C THR A 61 -8.98 -0.93 3.79
N GLU A 62 -8.39 -2.03 4.25
CA GLU A 62 -8.25 -2.37 5.66
C GLU A 62 -7.46 -1.32 6.46
N GLN A 63 -7.91 -1.02 7.67
CA GLN A 63 -7.14 -0.19 8.60
C GLN A 63 -5.95 -0.98 9.16
N LEU A 64 -4.79 -0.35 9.15
CA LEU A 64 -3.56 -0.93 9.68
C LEU A 64 -3.63 -1.22 11.18
N ARG A 65 -3.11 -2.38 11.56
CA ARG A 65 -2.87 -2.78 12.95
C ARG A 65 -1.42 -2.50 13.34
N TYR A 66 -1.26 -1.85 14.49
CA TYR A 66 0.02 -1.48 15.06
C TYR A 66 0.27 -2.32 16.32
N PRO A 67 1.42 -2.98 16.45
CA PRO A 67 1.76 -3.71 17.67
C PRO A 67 2.09 -2.72 18.80
N LYS A 68 1.75 -3.09 20.02
CA LYS A 68 2.13 -2.39 21.25
C LYS A 68 3.21 -3.18 22.02
N PRO A 69 3.99 -2.51 22.89
CA PRO A 69 5.00 -3.17 23.71
C PRO A 69 4.43 -4.26 24.66
N ASP A 70 3.14 -4.17 24.99
CA ASP A 70 2.43 -5.16 25.82
C ASP A 70 1.96 -6.40 25.04
N GLY A 71 2.31 -6.50 23.75
CA GLY A 71 1.92 -7.59 22.86
C GLY A 71 0.51 -7.48 22.30
N SER A 72 -0.27 -6.46 22.70
CA SER A 72 -1.57 -6.17 22.11
C SER A 72 -1.45 -5.40 20.79
N ILE A 73 -2.58 -5.16 20.14
CA ILE A 73 -2.66 -4.35 18.92
C ILE A 73 -3.46 -3.07 19.16
N CYS A 74 -3.18 -2.03 18.37
CA CYS A 74 -4.05 -0.87 18.23
C CYS A 74 -4.27 -0.49 16.75
N LEU A 75 -5.32 0.27 16.50
CA LEU A 75 -5.65 0.81 15.18
C LEU A 75 -5.18 2.26 15.00
N GLN A 76 -4.70 2.86 16.08
CA GLN A 76 -4.14 4.20 16.08
C GLN A 76 -2.67 4.13 15.70
N LYS A 77 -2.24 5.05 14.84
CA LYS A 77 -0.84 5.21 14.47
C LYS A 77 -0.03 5.59 15.70
N SER A 78 0.58 4.60 16.34
CA SER A 78 1.44 4.76 17.51
C SER A 78 2.88 4.48 17.07
N PHE A 79 3.60 5.52 16.65
CA PHE A 79 5.05 5.43 16.47
C PHE A 79 5.72 6.25 17.56
N VAL A 80 6.45 5.57 18.43
CA VAL A 80 7.37 6.20 19.37
C VAL A 80 8.76 6.08 18.74
N GLY A 81 9.22 7.10 18.01
CA GLY A 81 10.59 7.19 17.46
C GLY A 81 10.75 7.26 15.93
N ASP A 82 11.99 7.08 15.48
CA ASP A 82 12.50 7.24 14.11
C ASP A 82 12.04 6.10 13.17
N GLY A 83 10.77 6.16 12.77
CA GLY A 83 10.24 5.33 11.68
C GLY A 83 10.00 3.85 12.04
N VAL A 84 9.44 3.13 11.07
CA VAL A 84 9.08 1.72 11.19
C VAL A 84 10.26 0.89 10.69
N LYS A 85 10.84 0.06 11.54
CA LYS A 85 11.88 -0.90 11.11
C LYS A 85 11.23 -2.15 10.56
N LEU A 86 11.91 -2.85 9.66
CA LEU A 86 11.52 -4.20 9.21
C LEU A 86 12.02 -5.25 10.23
N ASP A 87 11.73 -5.03 11.50
CA ASP A 87 12.05 -5.95 12.59
C ASP A 87 10.79 -6.35 13.37
N CYS A 88 10.87 -7.46 14.10
CA CYS A 88 9.76 -7.94 14.92
C CYS A 88 9.54 -7.10 16.20
N ALA A 89 10.41 -6.11 16.47
CA ALA A 89 10.41 -5.34 17.71
C ALA A 89 9.68 -3.99 17.60
N GLY A 90 9.72 -3.35 16.44
CA GLY A 90 9.08 -2.05 16.19
C GLY A 90 8.44 -1.92 14.81
N GLY A 91 8.41 -3.00 14.03
CA GLY A 91 7.85 -3.06 12.69
C GLY A 91 6.36 -3.38 12.61
N PHE A 92 5.80 -3.25 11.40
CA PHE A 92 4.52 -3.89 11.09
C PHE A 92 4.71 -5.40 10.99
N GLY A 93 3.80 -6.17 11.60
CA GLY A 93 3.66 -7.59 11.27
C GLY A 93 3.12 -7.79 9.85
N ALA A 94 3.35 -8.95 9.25
CA ALA A 94 2.79 -9.32 7.95
C ALA A 94 2.39 -10.80 7.94
N VAL A 95 1.37 -11.12 7.14
CA VAL A 95 0.90 -12.51 6.95
C VAL A 95 0.93 -12.86 5.48
N MET A 96 1.32 -14.10 5.18
CA MET A 96 1.53 -14.58 3.81
C MET A 96 0.28 -14.42 2.95
N MET A 97 -0.90 -14.69 3.50
CA MET A 97 -2.18 -14.65 2.79
C MET A 97 -2.43 -13.26 2.18
N VAL A 98 -2.08 -12.19 2.89
CA VAL A 98 -2.23 -10.82 2.40
C VAL A 98 -1.11 -10.48 1.41
N THR A 99 0.16 -10.67 1.79
CA THR A 99 1.28 -10.25 0.95
C THR A 99 1.34 -11.01 -0.37
N ALA A 100 1.04 -12.31 -0.37
CA ALA A 100 0.92 -13.12 -1.57
C ALA A 100 -0.24 -12.66 -2.46
N THR A 101 -1.40 -12.36 -1.87
CA THR A 101 -2.57 -11.88 -2.65
C THR A 101 -2.29 -10.52 -3.29
N PHE A 102 -1.60 -9.60 -2.61
CA PHE A 102 -1.14 -8.35 -3.23
C PHE A 102 -0.31 -8.61 -4.50
N GLY A 103 0.67 -9.52 -4.41
CA GLY A 103 1.51 -9.91 -5.54
C GLY A 103 0.72 -10.59 -6.67
N MET A 104 -0.18 -11.51 -6.33
CA MET A 104 -1.02 -12.21 -7.31
C MET A 104 -1.97 -11.25 -8.03
N VAL A 105 -2.61 -10.33 -7.32
CA VAL A 105 -3.47 -9.30 -7.92
C VAL A 105 -2.66 -8.36 -8.83
N ALA A 106 -1.45 -7.97 -8.44
CA ALA A 106 -0.56 -7.16 -9.27
C ALA A 106 -0.16 -7.91 -10.55
N ALA A 107 0.19 -9.19 -10.43
CA ALA A 107 0.54 -10.05 -11.56
C ALA A 107 -0.64 -10.22 -12.52
N THR A 108 -1.87 -10.44 -12.03
CA THR A 108 -3.07 -10.49 -12.86
C THR A 108 -3.24 -9.19 -13.65
N LYS A 109 -3.03 -8.02 -13.03
CA LYS A 109 -3.13 -6.73 -13.74
C LYS A 109 -2.01 -6.48 -14.74
N ALA A 110 -0.81 -7.01 -14.49
CA ALA A 110 0.26 -6.98 -15.47
C ALA A 110 -0.10 -7.83 -16.70
N VAL A 111 -0.63 -9.05 -16.49
CA VAL A 111 -1.08 -9.92 -17.56
C VAL A 111 -2.23 -9.28 -18.36
N ASP A 112 -3.24 -8.70 -17.68
CA ASP A 112 -4.36 -7.99 -18.33
C ASP A 112 -3.84 -6.93 -19.32
N LYS A 113 -2.83 -6.14 -18.92
CA LYS A 113 -2.23 -5.12 -19.78
C LYS A 113 -1.48 -5.71 -20.98
N ILE A 114 -0.68 -6.75 -20.76
CA ILE A 114 0.07 -7.43 -21.82
C ILE A 114 -0.90 -8.00 -22.86
N VAL A 115 -1.96 -8.68 -22.42
CA VAL A 115 -2.95 -9.30 -23.31
C VAL A 115 -3.76 -8.26 -24.07
N ALA A 116 -4.06 -7.10 -23.45
CA ALA A 116 -4.75 -6.00 -24.14
C ALA A 116 -3.92 -5.34 -25.26
N GLY A 117 -2.63 -5.67 -25.39
CA GLY A 117 -1.75 -5.10 -26.41
C GLY A 117 -1.39 -3.63 -26.18
N VAL A 118 -1.45 -3.17 -24.92
CA VAL A 118 -1.18 -1.78 -24.49
C VAL A 118 -0.02 -1.73 -23.51
#